data_AF-A0A0J0UZG4-F1
#
_entry.id   AF-A0A0J0UZG4-F1
#
_cell.length_a   1.000
_cell.length_b   1.000
_cell.length_c   1.000
_cell.angle_alpha   90.00
_cell.angle_beta   90.00
_cell.angle_gamma   90.00
#
_symmetry.space_group_name_H-M   'P 1'
#
loop_
_entity.id
_entity.type
_entity.pdbx_description
1 polymer ?
#
loop_
_entity_poly.entity_id
_entity_poly.type
_entity_poly.pdbx_seq_one_letter_code
_entity_poly.pdbx_strand_id
1 'polypeptide(L)'
;MEPMQDRTETNIGEYIAVLRRRWMVIAGTMILVIAIVAALDFSKTPIYEASSQLLLQPKQSESIFSPAVSSVDPTRAVQNELKIINSLAVRTAVAKAYGEKISISAVSGGDDDVIILSATDSSPKDAARKVNVYAETYQSERFNAIVDDLTQSKLVLQQQIDDFQKEIDSINKPLAALDEKLAATPTTDPTYADLSAERERLDQQIQVRRADMESQLSDYQQRLQVLQLSERLTTTGGVQILNPATVPSSPISPNIIRDLVQAALIGFFLGVGLALMLEQVDDSIRSPGDLERATKGIPTLGLIPLDDGWKNKDEPRLTTLAAPMSATAEAYRGLRTTLQYLALHRPMGVVQITSASAHEGKTSTMANLAIAFAEAGMPVAVVGCDLRRPRAHSFLQVDGAIGLTSVLLGEVPLEVALQQSPVHPNIRVLPSGPRPPNPSELLSLDRTSELIHSLLDNHSIVFLDCPPVLPVTDSLVLSRCVDASLFIAKANSTSKREVKRSLERLTQVNNPLVGTILNGVDAEGAYGSLYDYYGYSKETRSRFLPKLFKRSVPDIPKLDQAVLPGMESDGSTPVDSFGNDQNDGDQVSGPAPLSS
;
A
#
# COMPACT_ATOMS: atom_id res chain seq x y z
N MET A 1 -28.31 6.42 -43.95
CA MET A 1 -27.04 6.34 -43.19
C MET A 1 -27.41 6.45 -41.73
N GLU A 2 -27.55 5.30 -41.06
CA GLU A 2 -27.71 5.26 -39.61
C GLU A 2 -26.38 5.64 -38.93
N PRO A 3 -26.40 6.37 -37.80
CA PRO A 3 -25.20 6.63 -37.04
C PRO A 3 -24.79 5.33 -36.32
N MET A 4 -23.62 4.81 -36.66
CA MET A 4 -22.95 3.76 -35.87
C MET A 4 -22.77 4.28 -34.45
N GLN A 5 -23.53 3.70 -33.51
CA GLN A 5 -23.27 3.84 -32.08
C GLN A 5 -21.92 3.18 -31.79
N ASP A 6 -20.92 4.02 -31.53
CA ASP A 6 -19.62 3.63 -30.96
C ASP A 6 -19.86 3.09 -29.55
N ARG A 7 -20.12 1.78 -29.44
CA ARG A 7 -20.14 1.08 -28.17
C ARG A 7 -18.69 1.01 -27.70
N THR A 8 -18.28 1.99 -26.91
CA THR A 8 -17.10 1.89 -26.06
C THR A 8 -17.33 0.76 -25.07
N GLU A 9 -17.02 -0.47 -25.47
CA GLU A 9 -16.84 -1.58 -24.53
C GLU A 9 -15.67 -1.18 -23.63
N THR A 10 -15.99 -0.68 -22.43
CA THR A 10 -15.00 -0.38 -21.39
C THR A 10 -14.31 -1.68 -21.02
N ASN A 11 -13.17 -1.92 -21.66
CA ASN A 11 -12.44 -3.16 -21.56
C ASN A 11 -11.75 -3.18 -20.19
N ILE A 12 -12.21 -4.05 -19.28
CA ILE A 12 -11.65 -4.21 -17.92
C ILE A 12 -10.12 -4.44 -17.97
N GLY A 13 -9.63 -5.05 -19.06
CA GLY A 13 -8.20 -5.23 -19.31
C GLY A 13 -7.40 -3.93 -19.38
N GLU A 14 -7.98 -2.84 -19.86
CA GLU A 14 -7.31 -1.54 -19.92
C GLU A 14 -7.05 -1.01 -18.50
N TYR A 15 -8.05 -1.05 -17.61
CA TYR A 15 -7.88 -0.62 -16.22
C TYR A 15 -6.82 -1.44 -15.48
N ILE A 16 -6.77 -2.76 -15.69
CA ILE A 16 -5.75 -3.63 -15.09
C ILE A 16 -4.34 -3.26 -15.59
N ALA A 17 -4.20 -2.96 -16.88
CA ALA A 17 -2.92 -2.51 -17.44
C ALA A 17 -2.48 -1.17 -16.84
N VAL A 18 -3.41 -0.23 -16.62
CA VAL A 18 -3.12 1.05 -15.96
C VAL A 18 -2.61 0.83 -14.52
N LEU A 19 -3.32 0.00 -13.74
CA LEU A 19 -2.94 -0.32 -12.37
C LEU A 19 -1.53 -0.95 -12.31
N ARG A 20 -1.22 -1.87 -13.23
CA ARG A 20 0.10 -2.51 -13.31
C ARG A 20 1.20 -1.52 -13.68
N ARG A 21 0.94 -0.53 -14.52
CA ARG A 21 1.94 0.48 -14.92
C ARG A 21 2.22 1.50 -13.82
N ARG A 22 1.18 1.90 -13.09
CA ARG A 22 1.24 2.94 -12.05
C ARG A 22 1.28 2.37 -10.63
N TRP A 23 1.64 1.10 -10.46
CA TRP A 23 1.70 0.43 -9.16
C TRP A 23 2.58 1.18 -8.14
N MET A 24 3.65 1.84 -8.61
CA MET A 24 4.52 2.67 -7.76
C MET A 24 3.81 3.91 -7.23
N VAL A 25 2.88 4.50 -7.99
CA VAL A 25 2.05 5.64 -7.53
C VAL A 25 1.09 5.16 -6.44
N ILE A 26 0.45 4.00 -6.65
CA ILE A 26 -0.46 3.40 -5.67
C ILE A 26 0.29 3.04 -4.39
N ALA A 27 1.45 2.40 -4.50
CA ALA A 27 2.28 2.06 -3.35
C ALA A 27 2.81 3.31 -2.62
N GLY A 28 3.29 4.31 -3.36
CA GLY A 28 3.81 5.55 -2.79
C GLY A 28 2.76 6.35 -2.03
N THR A 29 1.55 6.49 -2.59
CA THR A 29 0.42 7.14 -1.91
C THR A 29 -0.04 6.37 -0.68
N MET A 30 -0.13 5.04 -0.77
CA MET A 30 -0.47 4.19 0.38
C MET A 30 0.54 4.34 1.52
N ILE A 31 1.85 4.27 1.22
CA ILE A 31 2.92 4.45 2.21
C ILE A 31 2.88 5.85 2.82
N LEU A 32 2.63 6.89 2.02
CA LEU A 32 2.52 8.26 2.50
C LEU A 32 1.37 8.43 3.50
N VAL A 33 0.18 7.90 3.19
CA VAL A 33 -0.99 7.98 4.08
C VAL A 33 -0.73 7.20 5.37
N ILE A 34 -0.15 6.00 5.28
CA ILE A 34 0.26 5.20 6.44
C ILE A 34 1.26 5.97 7.31
N ALA A 35 2.28 6.59 6.72
CA ALA A 35 3.28 7.34 7.45
C ALA A 35 2.68 8.56 8.17
N ILE A 36 1.74 9.27 7.53
CA ILE A 36 1.02 10.40 8.14
C ILE A 36 0.20 9.93 9.34
N VAL A 37 -0.61 8.87 9.18
CA VAL A 37 -1.44 8.35 10.28
C VAL A 37 -0.58 7.82 11.43
N ALA A 38 0.49 7.08 11.13
CA ALA A 38 1.45 6.63 12.12
C ALA A 38 2.05 7.81 12.90
N ALA A 39 2.50 8.85 12.22
CA ALA A 39 3.06 10.04 12.86
C ALA A 39 2.05 10.75 13.77
N LEU A 40 0.78 10.84 13.34
CA LEU A 40 -0.30 11.39 14.15
C LEU A 40 -0.57 10.54 15.40
N ASP A 41 -0.55 9.21 15.28
CA ASP A 41 -0.77 8.31 16.43
C ASP A 41 0.40 8.32 17.40
N PHE A 42 1.65 8.35 16.93
CA PHE A 42 2.82 8.51 17.78
C PHE A 42 2.85 9.86 18.51
N SER A 43 2.13 10.86 18.02
CA SER A 43 2.01 12.18 18.66
C SER A 43 0.91 12.24 19.72
N LYS A 44 -0.01 11.27 19.77
CA LYS A 44 -1.09 11.22 20.76
C LYS A 44 -0.58 10.64 22.08
N THR A 45 -1.10 11.17 23.19
CA THR A 45 -0.83 10.59 24.52
C THR A 45 -1.53 9.24 24.65
N PRO A 46 -0.81 8.16 25.03
CA PRO A 46 -1.42 6.85 25.22
C PRO A 46 -2.38 6.87 26.41
N ILE A 47 -3.54 6.25 26.27
CA ILE A 47 -4.54 6.11 27.34
C ILE A 47 -4.60 4.64 27.73
N TYR A 48 -4.50 4.37 29.02
CA TYR A 48 -4.54 3.05 29.63
C TYR A 48 -5.82 2.89 30.46
N GLU A 49 -6.39 1.69 30.44
CA GLU A 49 -7.53 1.31 31.28
C GLU A 49 -7.10 0.23 32.25
N ALA A 50 -7.45 0.39 33.53
CA ALA A 50 -7.29 -0.63 34.55
C ALA A 50 -8.66 -0.97 35.13
N SER A 51 -8.84 -2.21 35.58
CA SER A 51 -10.10 -2.67 36.17
C SER A 51 -9.91 -3.58 37.39
N SER A 52 -10.84 -3.52 38.33
CA SER A 52 -10.89 -4.36 39.52
C SER A 52 -12.29 -4.95 39.69
N GLN A 53 -12.36 -6.17 40.21
CA GLN A 53 -13.60 -6.89 40.43
C GLN A 53 -13.92 -6.94 41.92
N LEU A 54 -15.14 -6.53 42.25
CA LEU A 54 -15.70 -6.56 43.59
C LEU A 54 -16.81 -7.61 43.64
N LEU A 55 -16.74 -8.52 44.61
CA LEU A 55 -17.78 -9.49 44.91
C LEU A 55 -18.68 -8.95 46.03
N LEU A 56 -19.98 -8.89 45.79
CA LEU A 56 -20.99 -8.52 46.76
C LEU A 56 -21.32 -9.72 47.66
N GLN A 57 -21.45 -9.47 48.96
CA GLN A 57 -21.93 -10.45 49.92
C GLN A 57 -23.25 -9.96 50.51
N PRO A 58 -24.28 -10.83 50.63
CA PRO A 58 -25.58 -10.44 51.15
C PRO A 58 -25.48 -9.95 52.61
N LYS A 59 -26.27 -8.92 52.94
CA LYS A 59 -26.32 -8.36 54.30
C LYS A 59 -26.94 -9.37 55.27
N GLN A 60 -26.19 -9.75 56.29
CA GLN A 60 -26.66 -10.72 57.29
C GLN A 60 -27.64 -10.12 58.31
N SER A 61 -27.55 -8.82 58.63
CA SER A 61 -28.42 -8.16 59.62
C SER A 61 -29.91 -8.22 59.25
N GLU A 62 -30.23 -8.01 57.98
CA GLU A 62 -31.61 -7.99 57.46
C GLU A 62 -32.28 -9.37 57.56
N SER A 63 -31.51 -10.45 57.40
CA SER A 63 -32.00 -11.83 57.54
C SER A 63 -32.40 -12.21 58.97
N ILE A 64 -31.86 -11.52 59.98
CA ILE A 64 -32.08 -11.81 61.40
C ILE A 64 -33.41 -11.21 61.90
N PHE A 65 -33.84 -10.08 61.33
CA PHE A 65 -35.08 -9.40 61.71
C PHE A 65 -36.30 -9.83 60.89
N SER A 66 -36.10 -10.42 59.70
CA SER A 66 -37.18 -10.85 58.81
C SER A 66 -36.82 -12.15 58.06
N PRO A 67 -36.94 -13.32 58.71
CA PRO A 67 -36.62 -14.61 58.09
C PRO A 67 -37.54 -14.99 56.90
N ALA A 68 -38.69 -14.31 56.75
CA ALA A 68 -39.68 -14.59 55.70
C ALA A 68 -39.40 -13.90 54.35
N VAL A 69 -38.40 -13.00 54.26
CA VAL A 69 -38.06 -12.27 53.02
C VAL A 69 -36.79 -12.88 52.42
N SER A 70 -36.91 -14.08 51.86
CA SER A 70 -35.75 -14.88 51.41
C SER A 70 -35.39 -14.70 49.92
N SER A 71 -35.81 -13.63 49.25
CA SER A 71 -35.38 -13.39 47.87
C SER A 71 -35.19 -11.90 47.58
N VAL A 72 -34.08 -11.35 48.06
CA VAL A 72 -33.53 -10.15 47.42
C VAL A 72 -33.06 -10.58 46.03
N ASP A 73 -33.73 -10.09 45.00
CA ASP A 73 -33.33 -10.25 43.60
C ASP A 73 -31.88 -9.74 43.43
N PRO A 74 -30.90 -10.62 43.12
CA PRO A 74 -29.49 -10.24 43.02
C PRO A 74 -29.25 -9.08 42.06
N THR A 75 -30.02 -9.04 40.97
CA THR A 75 -29.94 -7.96 39.98
C THR A 75 -30.33 -6.60 40.59
N ARG A 76 -31.32 -6.56 41.50
CA ARG A 76 -31.69 -5.32 42.22
C ARG A 76 -30.63 -4.92 43.24
N ALA A 77 -29.98 -5.89 43.87
CA ALA A 77 -28.89 -5.64 44.81
C ALA A 77 -27.71 -4.95 44.10
N VAL A 78 -27.26 -5.48 42.95
CA VAL A 78 -26.19 -4.86 42.15
C VAL A 78 -26.55 -3.45 41.70
N GLN A 79 -27.77 -3.22 41.23
CA GLN A 79 -28.21 -1.88 40.81
C GLN A 79 -28.23 -0.87 41.97
N ASN A 80 -28.62 -1.31 43.16
CA ASN A 80 -28.57 -0.45 44.35
C ASN A 80 -27.11 -0.17 44.75
N GLU A 81 -26.24 -1.18 44.70
CA GLU A 81 -24.82 -1.03 45.02
C GLU A 81 -24.11 -0.10 44.01
N LEU A 82 -24.44 -0.16 42.70
CA LEU A 82 -23.92 0.79 41.71
C LEU A 82 -24.27 2.25 42.02
N LYS A 83 -25.43 2.52 42.65
CA LYS A 83 -25.79 3.87 43.13
C LYS A 83 -24.99 4.27 44.35
N ILE A 84 -24.73 3.33 45.26
CA ILE A 84 -23.94 3.57 46.49
C ILE A 84 -22.47 3.83 46.15
N ILE A 85 -21.90 3.05 45.23
CA ILE A 85 -20.55 3.25 44.70
C ILE A 85 -20.39 4.66 44.13
N ASN A 86 -21.43 5.19 43.49
CA ASN A 86 -21.46 6.53 42.93
C ASN A 86 -21.93 7.63 43.90
N SER A 87 -22.15 7.30 45.17
CA SER A 87 -22.65 8.25 46.17
C SER A 87 -21.64 9.34 46.50
N LEU A 88 -22.13 10.46 47.03
CA LEU A 88 -21.29 11.58 47.46
C LEU A 88 -20.34 11.18 48.59
N ALA A 89 -20.77 10.29 49.49
CA ALA A 89 -19.94 9.81 50.61
C ALA A 89 -18.69 9.10 50.09
N VAL A 90 -18.87 8.10 49.22
CA VAL A 90 -17.76 7.35 48.62
C VAL A 90 -16.85 8.26 47.79
N ARG A 91 -17.42 9.15 46.95
CA ARG A 91 -16.63 10.09 46.13
C ARG A 91 -15.79 11.05 46.97
N THR A 92 -16.31 11.51 48.11
CA THR A 92 -15.60 12.42 49.02
C THR A 92 -14.50 11.69 49.77
N ALA A 93 -14.76 10.47 50.24
CA ALA A 93 -13.77 9.62 50.87
C ALA A 93 -12.62 9.27 49.91
N VAL A 94 -12.95 8.90 48.66
CA VAL A 94 -11.97 8.60 47.62
C VAL A 94 -11.13 9.83 47.28
N ALA A 95 -11.76 11.01 47.13
CA ALA A 95 -11.03 12.25 46.86
C ALA A 95 -10.05 12.60 47.99
N LYS A 96 -10.42 12.33 49.25
CA LYS A 96 -9.54 12.52 50.41
C LYS A 96 -8.38 11.50 50.43
N ALA A 97 -8.64 10.24 50.06
CA ALA A 97 -7.63 9.17 50.05
C ALA A 97 -6.63 9.31 48.89
N TYR A 98 -7.10 9.73 47.71
CA TYR A 98 -6.28 9.87 46.51
C TYR A 98 -5.64 11.26 46.35
N GLY A 99 -6.25 12.29 46.94
CA GLY A 99 -5.79 13.69 46.86
C GLY A 99 -6.44 14.51 45.74
N GLU A 100 -7.22 13.89 44.86
CA GLU A 100 -7.99 14.54 43.79
C GLU A 100 -9.29 13.77 43.51
N LYS A 101 -10.28 14.43 42.91
CA LYS A 101 -11.51 13.77 42.45
C LYS A 101 -11.21 12.77 41.33
N ILE A 102 -11.53 11.51 41.56
CA ILE A 102 -11.40 10.43 40.56
C ILE A 102 -12.75 10.22 39.86
N SER A 103 -12.71 10.07 38.54
CA SER A 103 -13.86 9.56 37.78
C SER A 103 -13.63 8.08 37.48
N ILE A 104 -14.59 7.23 37.87
CA ILE A 104 -14.58 5.80 37.59
C ILE A 104 -15.87 5.39 36.87
N SER A 105 -15.79 4.30 36.13
CA SER A 105 -16.95 3.58 35.60
C SER A 105 -17.20 2.34 36.44
N ALA A 106 -18.44 2.10 36.83
CA ALA A 106 -18.84 0.90 37.56
C ALA A 106 -19.96 0.21 36.79
N VAL A 107 -19.76 -1.07 36.44
CA VAL A 107 -20.71 -1.88 35.67
C VAL A 107 -20.87 -3.26 36.31
N SER A 108 -22.01 -3.92 36.06
CA SER A 108 -22.21 -5.32 36.48
C SER A 108 -21.31 -6.25 35.66
N GLY A 109 -20.69 -7.23 36.33
CA GLY A 109 -19.71 -8.15 35.77
C GLY A 109 -20.29 -9.34 35.00
N GLY A 110 -21.58 -9.31 34.66
CA GLY A 110 -22.29 -10.41 33.99
C GLY A 110 -22.82 -11.47 34.96
N ASP A 111 -22.09 -11.74 36.04
CA ASP A 111 -22.58 -12.48 37.20
C ASP A 111 -23.32 -11.55 38.18
N ASP A 112 -24.41 -12.06 38.73
CA ASP A 112 -25.37 -11.33 39.57
C ASP A 112 -24.81 -10.78 40.90
N ASP A 113 -23.56 -11.09 41.25
CA ASP A 113 -22.91 -10.64 42.49
C ASP A 113 -21.58 -9.88 42.24
N VAL A 114 -21.20 -9.62 40.98
CA VAL A 114 -19.89 -9.01 40.65
C VAL A 114 -20.04 -7.60 40.09
N ILE A 115 -19.25 -6.66 40.62
CA ILE A 115 -19.12 -5.29 40.10
C ILE A 115 -17.71 -5.09 39.55
N ILE A 116 -17.62 -4.60 38.32
CA ILE A 116 -16.37 -4.21 37.67
C ILE A 116 -16.21 -2.70 37.79
N LEU A 117 -15.14 -2.27 38.45
CA LEU A 117 -14.70 -0.88 38.47
C LEU A 117 -13.61 -0.69 37.43
N SER A 118 -13.72 0.33 36.57
CA SER A 118 -12.64 0.72 35.64
C SER A 118 -12.35 2.22 35.66
N ALA A 119 -11.09 2.57 35.43
CA ALA A 119 -10.62 3.94 35.30
C ALA A 119 -9.59 4.06 34.19
N THR A 120 -9.53 5.23 33.56
CA THR A 120 -8.58 5.55 32.50
C THR A 120 -7.58 6.63 32.93
N ASP A 121 -6.33 6.49 32.48
CA ASP A 121 -5.28 7.49 32.68
C ASP A 121 -4.22 7.40 31.58
N SER A 122 -3.46 8.48 31.40
CA SER A 122 -2.23 8.52 30.61
C SER A 122 -1.09 7.68 31.17
N SER A 123 -1.08 7.47 32.50
CA SER A 123 -0.09 6.66 33.20
C SER A 123 -0.69 5.30 33.60
N PRO A 124 -0.08 4.16 33.19
CA PRO A 124 -0.63 2.84 33.49
C PRO A 124 -0.61 2.54 35.01
N LYS A 125 0.34 3.12 35.73
CA LYS A 125 0.42 2.98 37.20
C LYS A 125 -0.70 3.77 37.89
N ASP A 126 -1.00 4.96 37.39
CA ASP A 126 -2.04 5.81 37.98
C ASP A 126 -3.44 5.30 37.67
N ALA A 127 -3.67 4.72 36.48
CA ALA A 127 -4.91 4.01 36.16
C ALA A 127 -5.18 2.88 37.18
N ALA A 128 -4.20 2.00 37.42
CA ALA A 128 -4.34 0.93 38.41
C ALA A 128 -4.51 1.45 39.84
N ARG A 129 -3.75 2.47 40.22
CA ARG A 129 -3.85 3.11 41.54
C ARG A 129 -5.23 3.73 41.76
N LYS A 130 -5.78 4.43 40.77
CA LYS A 130 -7.13 5.03 40.85
C LYS A 130 -8.19 4.00 41.19
N VAL A 131 -8.17 2.85 40.50
CA VAL A 131 -9.14 1.79 40.73
C VAL A 131 -8.92 1.10 42.09
N ASN A 132 -7.67 0.79 42.45
CA ASN A 132 -7.38 0.14 43.74
C ASN A 132 -7.76 1.03 44.93
N VAL A 133 -7.38 2.31 44.91
CA VAL A 133 -7.76 3.27 45.95
C VAL A 133 -9.28 3.41 46.02
N TYR A 134 -9.97 3.41 44.87
CA TYR A 134 -11.43 3.46 44.86
C TYR A 134 -12.04 2.20 45.51
N ALA A 135 -11.58 1.01 45.12
CA ALA A 135 -12.05 -0.27 45.62
C ALA A 135 -11.83 -0.41 47.14
N GLU A 136 -10.64 -0.10 47.61
CA GLU A 136 -10.26 -0.14 49.03
C GLU A 136 -11.07 0.86 49.85
N THR A 137 -11.20 2.11 49.35
CA THR A 137 -11.98 3.13 50.05
C THR A 137 -13.45 2.73 50.10
N TYR A 138 -14.01 2.22 49.01
CA TYR A 138 -15.38 1.73 48.96
C TYR A 138 -15.62 0.61 49.97
N GLN A 139 -14.73 -0.38 50.02
CA GLN A 139 -14.79 -1.47 50.99
C GLN A 139 -14.76 -0.94 52.43
N SER A 140 -13.90 0.03 52.73
CA SER A 140 -13.80 0.61 54.07
C SER A 140 -15.07 1.38 54.49
N GLU A 141 -15.66 2.17 53.59
CA GLU A 141 -16.90 2.90 53.85
C GLU A 141 -18.08 1.94 54.05
N ARG A 142 -18.13 0.86 53.26
CA ARG A 142 -19.12 -0.20 53.42
C ARG A 142 -18.98 -0.96 54.73
N PHE A 143 -17.74 -1.28 55.11
CA PHE A 143 -17.45 -1.92 56.39
C PHE A 143 -17.95 -1.07 57.55
N ASN A 144 -17.60 0.22 57.58
CA ASN A 144 -18.04 1.14 58.63
C ASN A 144 -19.57 1.24 58.69
N ALA A 145 -20.23 1.37 57.54
CA ALA A 145 -21.69 1.45 57.49
C ALA A 145 -22.39 0.18 58.02
N ILE A 146 -21.83 -1.02 57.77
CA ILE A 146 -22.38 -2.27 58.32
C ILE A 146 -22.12 -2.37 59.82
N VAL A 147 -20.94 -1.99 60.30
CA VAL A 147 -20.64 -1.98 61.73
C VAL A 147 -21.55 -1.00 62.48
N ASP A 148 -21.82 0.17 61.90
CA ASP A 148 -22.76 1.15 62.45
C ASP A 148 -24.19 0.59 62.49
N ASP A 149 -24.66 -0.03 61.41
CA ASP A 149 -25.99 -0.68 61.33
C ASP A 149 -26.16 -1.79 62.38
N LEU A 150 -25.15 -2.64 62.52
CA LEU A 150 -25.12 -3.71 63.53
C LEU A 150 -25.13 -3.13 64.95
N THR A 151 -24.37 -2.06 65.19
CA THR A 151 -24.31 -1.39 66.50
C THR A 151 -25.66 -0.78 66.86
N GLN A 152 -26.30 -0.08 65.93
CA GLN A 152 -27.65 0.47 66.15
C GLN A 152 -28.70 -0.62 66.37
N SER A 153 -28.66 -1.68 65.57
CA SER A 153 -29.56 -2.84 65.71
C SER A 153 -29.42 -3.50 67.08
N LYS A 154 -28.18 -3.66 67.57
CA LYS A 154 -27.87 -4.16 68.90
C LYS A 154 -28.45 -3.28 70.01
N LEU A 155 -28.31 -1.95 69.89
CA LEU A 155 -28.86 -1.00 70.86
C LEU A 155 -30.39 -1.10 70.93
N VAL A 156 -31.08 -1.20 69.78
CA VAL A 156 -32.54 -1.35 69.73
C VAL A 156 -32.99 -2.63 70.42
N LEU A 157 -32.32 -3.76 70.16
CA LEU A 157 -32.65 -5.03 70.81
C LEU A 157 -32.37 -5.03 72.31
N GLN A 158 -31.25 -4.43 72.73
CA GLN A 158 -30.93 -4.28 74.16
C GLN A 158 -32.00 -3.47 74.87
N GLN A 159 -32.44 -2.36 74.27
CA GLN A 159 -33.52 -1.54 74.83
C GLN A 159 -34.83 -2.34 74.95
N GLN A 160 -35.21 -3.12 73.94
CA GLN A 160 -36.41 -3.96 73.99
C GLN A 160 -36.32 -5.02 75.09
N ILE A 161 -35.16 -5.68 75.24
CA ILE A 161 -34.91 -6.64 76.33
C ILE A 161 -35.09 -5.98 77.70
N ASP A 162 -34.50 -4.79 77.88
CA ASP A 162 -34.62 -4.04 79.14
C ASP A 162 -36.06 -3.65 79.45
N ASP A 163 -36.85 -3.29 78.42
CA ASP A 163 -38.26 -2.92 78.59
C ASP A 163 -39.14 -4.13 78.90
N PHE A 164 -38.90 -5.28 78.28
CA PHE A 164 -39.58 -6.54 78.64
C PHE A 164 -39.26 -6.96 80.08
N GLN A 165 -38.01 -6.81 80.53
CA GLN A 165 -37.64 -7.10 81.92
C GLN A 165 -38.43 -6.22 82.91
N LYS A 166 -38.52 -4.92 82.66
CA LYS A 166 -39.32 -4.00 83.49
C LYS A 166 -40.80 -4.35 83.48
N GLU A 167 -41.34 -4.77 82.33
CA GLU A 167 -42.75 -5.16 82.24
C GLU A 167 -43.01 -6.45 83.04
N ILE A 168 -42.14 -7.47 82.95
CA ILE A 168 -42.22 -8.70 83.77
C ILE A 168 -42.21 -8.35 85.26
N ASP A 169 -41.31 -7.46 85.69
CA ASP A 169 -41.23 -7.01 87.09
C ASP A 169 -42.50 -6.27 87.54
N SER A 170 -43.17 -5.56 86.63
CA SER A 170 -44.38 -4.79 86.93
C SER A 170 -45.64 -5.66 87.07
N ILE A 171 -45.69 -6.82 86.39
CA ILE A 171 -46.86 -7.71 86.36
C ILE A 171 -47.18 -8.31 87.74
N ASN A 172 -46.19 -8.42 88.63
CA ASN A 172 -46.40 -8.96 89.99
C ASN A 172 -47.03 -7.93 90.97
N LYS A 173 -47.06 -6.64 90.63
CA LYS A 173 -47.54 -5.58 91.52
C LYS A 173 -49.04 -5.68 91.88
N PRO A 174 -49.96 -5.96 90.93
CA PRO A 174 -51.38 -6.11 91.24
C PRO A 174 -51.67 -7.33 92.12
N LEU A 175 -50.92 -8.42 91.93
CA LEU A 175 -51.04 -9.62 92.75
C LEU A 175 -50.61 -9.34 94.19
N ALA A 176 -49.48 -8.63 94.39
CA ALA A 176 -49.03 -8.19 95.70
C ALA A 176 -50.06 -7.28 96.41
N ALA A 177 -50.72 -6.40 95.66
CA ALA A 177 -51.79 -5.55 96.20
C ALA A 177 -53.07 -6.33 96.56
N LEU A 178 -53.40 -7.42 95.85
CA LEU A 178 -54.48 -8.33 96.23
C LEU A 178 -54.11 -9.18 97.45
N ASP A 179 -52.86 -9.66 97.54
CA ASP A 179 -52.35 -10.40 98.69
C ASP A 179 -52.39 -9.54 99.97
N GLU A 180 -52.07 -8.24 99.86
CA GLU A 180 -52.20 -7.27 100.97
C GLU A 180 -53.67 -7.08 101.42
N LYS A 181 -54.60 -6.96 100.47
CA LYS A 181 -56.05 -6.86 100.76
C LYS A 181 -56.62 -8.15 101.36
N LEU A 182 -56.16 -9.31 100.90
CA LEU A 182 -56.50 -10.62 101.45
C LEU A 182 -55.98 -10.80 102.89
N ALA A 183 -54.75 -10.34 103.18
CA ALA A 183 -54.19 -10.37 104.53
C ALA A 183 -54.94 -9.48 105.53
N ALA A 184 -55.57 -8.40 105.05
CA ALA A 184 -56.37 -7.47 105.86
C ALA A 184 -57.84 -7.91 106.08
N THR A 185 -58.32 -8.95 105.40
CA THR A 185 -59.73 -9.38 105.44
C THR A 185 -59.88 -10.67 106.25
N PRO A 186 -60.71 -10.73 107.32
CA PRO A 186 -60.93 -11.96 108.09
C PRO A 186 -61.59 -13.07 107.27
N THR A 187 -61.15 -14.32 107.45
CA THR A 187 -61.60 -15.50 106.67
C THR A 187 -63.07 -15.86 106.82
N THR A 188 -63.79 -15.24 107.75
CA THR A 188 -65.23 -15.42 108.01
C THR A 188 -66.12 -14.43 107.24
N ASP A 189 -65.54 -13.44 106.55
CA ASP A 189 -66.26 -12.46 105.74
C ASP A 189 -66.59 -13.06 104.36
N PRO A 190 -67.85 -13.00 103.88
CA PRO A 190 -68.22 -13.47 102.54
C PRO A 190 -67.38 -12.84 101.42
N THR A 191 -66.82 -11.65 101.63
CA THR A 191 -65.95 -10.94 100.68
C THR A 191 -64.58 -11.62 100.50
N TYR A 192 -64.11 -12.43 101.46
CA TYR A 192 -62.84 -13.15 101.37
C TYR A 192 -62.88 -14.22 100.26
N ALA A 193 -64.00 -14.91 100.11
CA ALA A 193 -64.18 -15.95 99.09
C ALA A 193 -64.05 -15.35 97.67
N ASP A 194 -64.70 -14.21 97.41
CA ASP A 194 -64.65 -13.52 96.12
C ASP A 194 -63.24 -12.98 95.82
N LEU A 195 -62.55 -12.40 96.80
CA LEU A 195 -61.18 -11.89 96.65
C LEU A 195 -60.17 -13.01 96.40
N SER A 196 -60.32 -14.17 97.05
CA SER A 196 -59.43 -15.32 96.87
C SER A 196 -59.60 -15.97 95.49
N ALA A 197 -60.84 -16.06 94.99
CA ALA A 197 -61.14 -16.53 93.64
C ALA A 197 -60.61 -15.56 92.56
N GLU A 198 -60.71 -14.25 92.80
CA GLU A 198 -60.16 -13.23 91.90
C GLU A 198 -58.63 -13.28 91.88
N ARG A 199 -58.00 -13.49 93.03
CA ARG A 199 -56.55 -13.66 93.15
C ARG A 199 -56.06 -14.88 92.40
N GLU A 200 -56.77 -16.01 92.47
CA GLU A 200 -56.39 -17.23 91.76
C GLU A 200 -56.54 -17.10 90.24
N ARG A 201 -57.59 -16.41 89.76
CA ARG A 201 -57.75 -16.06 88.34
C ARG A 201 -56.63 -15.14 87.86
N LEU A 202 -56.30 -14.11 88.65
CA LEU A 202 -55.24 -13.17 88.32
C LEU A 202 -53.87 -13.85 88.33
N ASP A 203 -53.61 -14.76 89.27
CA ASP A 203 -52.37 -15.55 89.32
C ASP A 203 -52.22 -16.44 88.08
N GLN A 204 -53.27 -17.17 87.70
CA GLN A 204 -53.26 -17.96 86.46
C GLN A 204 -53.02 -17.08 85.21
N GLN A 205 -53.66 -15.91 85.14
CA GLN A 205 -53.47 -14.97 84.04
C GLN A 205 -52.03 -14.42 84.01
N ILE A 206 -51.46 -14.09 85.17
CA ILE A 206 -50.08 -13.62 85.32
C ILE A 206 -49.09 -14.72 84.89
N GLN A 207 -49.29 -15.96 85.31
CA GLN A 207 -48.42 -17.08 84.93
C GLN A 207 -48.38 -17.29 83.42
N VAL A 208 -49.54 -17.28 82.75
CA VAL A 208 -49.62 -17.41 81.29
C VAL A 208 -48.94 -16.24 80.59
N ARG A 209 -49.22 -15.01 81.03
CA ARG A 209 -48.61 -13.81 80.43
C ARG A 209 -47.09 -13.75 80.64
N ARG A 210 -46.63 -14.16 81.82
CA ARG A 210 -45.20 -14.24 82.15
C ARG A 210 -44.50 -15.29 81.30
N ALA A 211 -45.09 -16.49 81.16
CA ALA A 211 -44.52 -17.54 80.31
C ALA A 211 -44.40 -17.09 78.84
N ASP A 212 -45.39 -16.35 78.32
CA ASP A 212 -45.33 -15.77 76.99
C ASP A 212 -44.21 -14.71 76.85
N MET A 213 -44.10 -13.79 77.80
CA MET A 213 -43.05 -12.76 77.78
C MET A 213 -41.64 -13.34 77.98
N GLU A 214 -41.48 -14.37 78.81
CA GLU A 214 -40.19 -15.07 78.97
C GLU A 214 -39.79 -15.81 77.69
N SER A 215 -40.77 -16.39 76.97
CA SER A 215 -40.55 -16.96 75.64
C SER A 215 -40.08 -15.91 74.64
N GLN A 216 -40.73 -14.74 74.60
CA GLN A 216 -40.32 -13.61 73.74
C GLN A 216 -38.93 -13.08 74.12
N LEU A 217 -38.64 -12.93 75.41
CA LEU A 217 -37.34 -12.49 75.91
C LEU A 217 -36.22 -13.43 75.46
N SER A 218 -36.45 -14.75 75.52
CA SER A 218 -35.51 -15.76 75.05
C SER A 218 -35.25 -15.63 73.54
N ASP A 219 -36.27 -15.36 72.72
CA ASP A 219 -36.11 -15.12 71.28
C ASP A 219 -35.25 -13.87 71.01
N TYR A 220 -35.51 -12.76 71.71
CA TYR A 220 -34.70 -11.54 71.58
C TYR A 220 -33.25 -11.73 72.03
N GLN A 221 -33.02 -12.48 73.10
CA GLN A 221 -31.66 -12.83 73.55
C GLN A 221 -30.93 -13.69 72.52
N GLN A 222 -31.62 -14.66 71.91
CA GLN A 222 -31.05 -15.49 70.85
C GLN A 222 -30.70 -14.64 69.61
N ARG A 223 -31.57 -13.71 69.20
CA ARG A 223 -31.28 -12.77 68.10
C ARG A 223 -30.08 -11.88 68.40
N LEU A 224 -29.97 -11.36 69.63
CA LEU A 224 -28.83 -10.57 70.08
C LEU A 224 -27.53 -11.39 70.02
N GLN A 225 -27.56 -12.67 70.41
CA GLN A 225 -26.40 -13.55 70.35
C GLN A 225 -25.93 -13.80 68.92
N VAL A 226 -26.87 -14.01 67.98
CA VAL A 226 -26.55 -14.15 66.55
C VAL A 226 -25.94 -12.85 66.00
N LEU A 227 -26.47 -11.68 66.37
CA LEU A 227 -25.90 -10.40 65.96
C LEU A 227 -24.48 -10.19 66.49
N GLN A 228 -24.22 -10.50 67.76
CA GLN A 228 -22.87 -10.42 68.34
C GLN A 228 -21.87 -11.35 67.64
N LEU A 229 -22.32 -12.52 67.19
CA LEU A 229 -21.50 -13.42 66.39
C LEU A 229 -21.26 -12.85 64.99
N SER A 230 -22.28 -12.28 64.35
CA SER A 230 -22.15 -11.65 63.03
C SER A 230 -21.23 -10.43 63.04
N GLU A 231 -21.25 -9.62 64.11
CA GLU A 231 -20.32 -8.50 64.33
C GLU A 231 -18.87 -8.97 64.33
N ARG A 232 -18.59 -10.12 64.97
CA ARG A 232 -17.24 -10.73 65.01
C ARG A 232 -16.82 -11.39 63.71
N LEU A 233 -17.78 -11.91 62.93
CA LEU A 233 -17.52 -12.58 61.65
C LEU A 233 -17.46 -11.62 60.46
N THR A 234 -18.00 -10.40 60.61
CA THR A 234 -17.94 -9.36 59.59
C THR A 234 -16.50 -8.84 59.48
N THR A 235 -15.76 -9.36 58.51
CA THR A 235 -14.35 -8.99 58.25
C THR A 235 -14.18 -8.22 56.94
N THR A 236 -15.14 -8.33 56.02
CA THR A 236 -15.07 -7.79 54.64
C THR A 236 -16.09 -6.69 54.34
N GLY A 237 -16.98 -6.34 55.28
CA GLY A 237 -17.91 -5.22 55.08
C GLY A 237 -18.93 -5.45 53.95
N GLY A 238 -19.25 -6.72 53.67
CA GLY A 238 -20.21 -7.09 52.63
C GLY A 238 -19.69 -6.94 51.19
N VAL A 239 -18.41 -6.58 51.01
CA VAL A 239 -17.79 -6.44 49.69
C VAL A 239 -16.36 -6.99 49.75
N GLN A 240 -16.02 -7.92 48.86
CA GLN A 240 -14.68 -8.48 48.78
C GLN A 240 -14.02 -8.11 47.46
N ILE A 241 -12.80 -7.60 47.51
CA ILE A 241 -11.99 -7.38 46.30
C ILE A 241 -11.54 -8.75 45.79
N LEU A 242 -12.11 -9.21 44.68
CA LEU A 242 -11.78 -10.50 44.07
C LEU A 242 -10.45 -10.41 43.35
N ASN A 243 -10.34 -9.44 42.44
CA ASN A 243 -9.15 -9.17 41.64
C ASN A 243 -8.79 -7.68 41.76
N PRO A 244 -7.64 -7.32 42.39
CA PRO A 244 -7.17 -5.94 42.38
C PRO A 244 -6.76 -5.52 40.97
N ALA A 245 -6.83 -4.22 40.67
CA ALA A 245 -6.42 -3.68 39.40
C ALA A 245 -4.91 -3.84 39.19
N THR A 246 -4.54 -4.49 38.10
CA THR A 246 -3.15 -4.66 37.67
C THR A 246 -2.75 -3.53 36.72
N VAL A 247 -1.44 -3.29 36.60
CA VAL A 247 -0.90 -2.27 35.69
C VAL A 247 -1.07 -2.78 34.25
N PRO A 248 -1.85 -2.09 33.40
CA PRO A 248 -2.07 -2.53 32.02
C PRO A 248 -0.77 -2.43 31.21
N SER A 249 -0.51 -3.47 30.41
CA SER A 249 0.70 -3.58 29.58
C SER A 249 0.60 -2.85 28.24
N SER A 250 -0.61 -2.57 27.77
CA SER A 250 -0.88 -1.91 26.48
C SER A 250 -1.94 -0.81 26.63
N PRO A 251 -1.79 0.33 25.92
CA PRO A 251 -2.81 1.36 25.89
C PRO A 251 -4.04 0.89 25.09
N ILE A 252 -5.22 1.37 25.49
CA ILE A 252 -6.49 1.17 24.76
C ILE A 252 -6.66 2.16 23.61
N SER A 253 -5.90 3.26 23.61
CA SER A 253 -5.90 4.29 22.56
C SER A 253 -4.53 5.00 22.52
N PRO A 254 -4.00 5.31 21.33
CA PRO A 254 -4.51 4.99 19.99
C PRO A 254 -4.34 3.49 19.63
N ASN A 255 -5.22 2.97 18.78
CA ASN A 255 -5.15 1.58 18.32
C ASN A 255 -4.35 1.50 17.03
N ILE A 256 -3.02 1.58 17.15
CA ILE A 256 -2.08 1.71 16.02
C ILE A 256 -2.40 0.72 14.89
N ILE A 257 -2.65 -0.55 15.19
CA ILE A 257 -2.95 -1.56 14.15
C ILE A 257 -4.24 -1.24 13.39
N ARG A 258 -5.31 -0.86 14.10
CA ARG A 258 -6.61 -0.53 13.48
C ARG A 258 -6.48 0.72 12.62
N ASP A 259 -5.83 1.74 13.13
CA ASP A 259 -5.67 3.03 12.47
C ASP A 259 -4.78 2.88 11.22
N LEU A 260 -3.73 2.05 11.28
CA LEU A 260 -2.90 1.68 10.12
C LEU A 260 -3.68 0.89 9.07
N VAL A 261 -4.55 -0.05 9.46
CA VAL A 261 -5.39 -0.80 8.49
C VAL A 261 -6.35 0.15 7.77
N GLN A 262 -6.96 1.09 8.50
CA GLN A 262 -7.82 2.11 7.89
C GLN A 262 -7.01 3.04 6.96
N ALA A 263 -5.82 3.46 7.38
CA ALA A 263 -4.90 4.26 6.58
C ALA A 263 -4.48 3.55 5.28
N ALA A 264 -4.18 2.25 5.34
CA ALA A 264 -3.82 1.45 4.19
C ALA A 264 -4.97 1.36 3.18
N LEU A 265 -6.21 1.13 3.65
CA LEU A 265 -7.39 1.10 2.78
C LEU A 265 -7.62 2.46 2.09
N ILE A 266 -7.59 3.55 2.86
CA ILE A 266 -7.78 4.91 2.32
C ILE A 266 -6.66 5.24 1.32
N GLY A 267 -5.42 4.95 1.68
CA GLY A 267 -4.25 5.17 0.82
C GLY A 267 -4.30 4.36 -0.47
N PHE A 268 -4.78 3.12 -0.44
CA PHE A 268 -4.98 2.30 -1.62
C PHE A 268 -6.00 2.92 -2.59
N PHE A 269 -7.19 3.29 -2.11
CA PHE A 269 -8.23 3.88 -2.97
C PHE A 269 -7.81 5.24 -3.53
N LEU A 270 -7.17 6.09 -2.71
CA LEU A 270 -6.62 7.36 -3.16
C LEU A 270 -5.53 7.15 -4.22
N GLY A 271 -4.66 6.16 -4.01
CA GLY A 271 -3.62 5.78 -4.95
C GLY A 271 -4.14 5.29 -6.29
N VAL A 272 -5.19 4.45 -6.28
CA VAL A 272 -5.89 4.02 -7.50
C VAL A 272 -6.50 5.21 -8.23
N GLY A 273 -7.19 6.11 -7.52
CA GLY A 273 -7.77 7.32 -8.11
C GLY A 273 -6.70 8.21 -8.75
N LEU A 274 -5.59 8.45 -8.06
CA LEU A 274 -4.47 9.23 -8.58
C LEU A 274 -3.80 8.57 -9.79
N ALA A 275 -3.62 7.24 -9.76
CA ALA A 275 -3.08 6.48 -10.88
C ALA A 275 -3.94 6.62 -12.14
N LEU A 276 -5.27 6.55 -11.99
CA LEU A 276 -6.21 6.73 -13.10
C LEU A 276 -6.20 8.17 -13.62
N MET A 277 -6.13 9.18 -12.75
CA MET A 277 -6.01 10.59 -13.17
C MET A 277 -4.73 10.84 -13.94
N LEU A 278 -3.58 10.34 -13.46
CA LEU A 278 -2.31 10.48 -14.14
C LEU A 278 -2.31 9.77 -15.50
N GLU A 279 -3.02 8.66 -15.64
CA GLU A 279 -3.17 7.99 -16.92
C GLU A 279 -4.04 8.79 -17.90
N GLN A 280 -5.12 9.41 -17.45
CA GLN A 280 -5.98 10.25 -18.30
C GLN A 280 -5.25 11.50 -18.82
N VAL A 281 -4.27 12.01 -18.07
CA VAL A 281 -3.43 13.14 -18.51
C VAL A 281 -2.37 12.69 -19.54
N ASP A 282 -1.99 11.41 -19.52
CA ASP A 282 -0.94 10.87 -20.39
C ASP A 282 -1.51 10.46 -21.77
N ASP A 283 -1.51 11.45 -22.67
CA ASP A 283 -1.99 11.34 -24.06
C ASP A 283 -0.93 10.78 -25.03
N SER A 284 0.06 10.03 -24.54
CA SER A 284 1.10 9.43 -25.39
C SER A 284 0.57 8.28 -26.26
N ILE A 285 1.14 8.16 -27.47
CA ILE A 285 0.92 7.03 -28.39
C ILE A 285 1.67 5.82 -27.84
N ARG A 286 0.98 4.69 -27.66
CA ARG A 286 1.57 3.47 -27.10
C ARG A 286 1.46 2.27 -28.03
N SER A 287 0.36 2.17 -28.76
CA SER A 287 0.09 1.07 -29.68
C SER A 287 -0.02 1.55 -31.13
N PRO A 288 0.17 0.66 -32.12
CA PRO A 288 -0.16 0.97 -33.51
C PRO A 288 -1.61 1.44 -33.66
N GLY A 289 -2.56 0.83 -32.95
CA GLY A 289 -3.96 1.23 -32.98
C GLY A 289 -4.22 2.63 -32.41
N ASP A 290 -3.43 3.10 -31.43
CA ASP A 290 -3.49 4.50 -31.00
C ASP A 290 -3.00 5.45 -32.09
N LEU A 291 -1.92 5.07 -32.80
CA LEU A 291 -1.33 5.85 -33.87
C LEU A 291 -2.28 5.96 -35.06
N GLU A 292 -2.85 4.84 -35.51
CA GLU A 292 -3.83 4.82 -36.62
C GLU A 292 -5.08 5.63 -36.30
N ARG A 293 -5.58 5.56 -35.06
CA ARG A 293 -6.70 6.42 -34.61
C ARG A 293 -6.31 7.89 -34.62
N ALA A 294 -5.11 8.23 -34.15
CA ALA A 294 -4.62 9.61 -34.12
C ALA A 294 -4.36 10.17 -35.53
N THR A 295 -4.00 9.33 -36.49
CA THR A 295 -3.71 9.71 -37.89
C THR A 295 -4.93 9.61 -38.81
N LYS A 296 -6.14 9.40 -38.26
CA LYS A 296 -7.39 9.25 -39.03
C LYS A 296 -7.35 8.08 -40.03
N GLY A 297 -6.72 6.97 -39.65
CA GLY A 297 -6.70 5.72 -40.42
C GLY A 297 -5.50 5.54 -41.35
N ILE A 298 -4.47 6.37 -41.25
CA ILE A 298 -3.21 6.14 -41.98
C ILE A 298 -2.51 4.91 -41.37
N PRO A 299 -2.13 3.90 -42.17
CA PRO A 299 -1.63 2.63 -41.65
C PRO A 299 -0.25 2.77 -41.01
N THR A 300 -0.02 1.98 -39.95
CA THR A 300 1.33 1.83 -39.38
C THR A 300 2.12 0.79 -40.16
N LEU A 301 3.12 1.22 -40.94
CA LEU A 301 3.91 0.38 -41.83
C LEU A 301 5.02 -0.40 -41.13
N GLY A 302 5.40 0.02 -39.92
CA GLY A 302 6.47 -0.63 -39.17
C GLY A 302 6.42 -0.32 -37.67
N LEU A 303 6.76 -1.35 -36.89
CA LEU A 303 6.95 -1.29 -35.44
C LEU A 303 8.44 -1.53 -35.17
N ILE A 304 9.16 -0.51 -34.69
CA ILE A 304 10.60 -0.63 -34.43
C ILE A 304 10.83 -0.84 -32.93
N PRO A 305 11.33 -2.02 -32.51
CA PRO A 305 11.64 -2.30 -31.11
C PRO A 305 12.71 -1.36 -30.55
N LEU A 306 12.63 -1.11 -29.24
CA LEU A 306 13.70 -0.44 -28.50
C LEU A 306 14.99 -1.28 -28.59
N ASP A 307 16.11 -0.65 -28.98
CA ASP A 307 17.43 -1.31 -28.98
C ASP A 307 18.06 -1.20 -27.59
N ASP A 308 17.93 -2.25 -26.78
CA ASP A 308 18.51 -2.36 -25.44
C ASP A 308 20.05 -2.27 -25.44
N GLY A 309 20.70 -2.48 -26.59
CA GLY A 309 22.15 -2.35 -26.74
C GLY A 309 22.63 -0.90 -26.91
N TRP A 310 21.73 0.05 -27.15
CA TRP A 310 22.08 1.46 -27.35
C TRP A 310 22.24 2.20 -26.00
N LYS A 311 23.36 1.93 -25.32
CA LYS A 311 23.66 2.49 -23.98
C LYS A 311 23.90 3.99 -23.98
N ASN A 312 24.59 4.51 -25.01
CA ASN A 312 24.87 5.94 -25.15
C ASN A 312 24.03 6.54 -26.30
N LYS A 313 22.98 7.29 -25.97
CA LYS A 313 22.03 7.87 -26.95
C LYS A 313 22.65 8.94 -27.86
N ASP A 314 23.82 9.45 -27.49
CA ASP A 314 24.53 10.47 -28.25
C ASP A 314 25.39 9.87 -29.37
N GLU A 315 25.81 8.61 -29.24
CA GLU A 315 26.58 7.90 -30.25
C GLU A 315 25.66 7.33 -31.35
N PRO A 316 25.92 7.61 -32.64
CA PRO A 316 25.18 7.02 -33.74
C PRO A 316 25.36 5.49 -33.74
N ARG A 317 24.25 4.75 -33.64
CA ARG A 317 24.25 3.29 -33.71
C ARG A 317 23.36 2.82 -34.86
N LEU A 318 23.94 2.06 -35.77
CA LEU A 318 23.25 1.40 -36.88
C LEU A 318 22.98 -0.05 -36.47
N THR A 319 21.83 -0.28 -35.84
CA THR A 319 21.46 -1.61 -35.32
C THR A 319 21.40 -2.68 -36.40
N THR A 320 21.03 -2.32 -37.64
CA THR A 320 21.04 -3.25 -38.78
C THR A 320 22.42 -3.83 -39.08
N LEU A 321 23.50 -3.09 -38.82
CA LEU A 321 24.88 -3.57 -38.99
C LEU A 321 25.47 -4.14 -37.71
N ALA A 322 25.23 -3.46 -36.59
CA ALA A 322 25.81 -3.84 -35.30
C ALA A 322 25.21 -5.14 -34.76
N ALA A 323 23.94 -5.43 -35.08
CA ALA A 323 23.25 -6.66 -34.70
C ALA A 323 22.29 -7.11 -35.83
N PRO A 324 22.81 -7.69 -36.93
CA PRO A 324 22.00 -8.02 -38.13
C PRO A 324 20.89 -9.05 -37.89
N MET A 325 21.03 -9.87 -36.83
CA MET A 325 20.04 -10.87 -36.41
C MET A 325 19.08 -10.36 -35.32
N SER A 326 19.14 -9.07 -34.97
CA SER A 326 18.26 -8.48 -33.95
C SER A 326 16.82 -8.31 -34.47
N ALA A 327 15.86 -8.27 -33.54
CA ALA A 327 14.47 -7.96 -33.86
C ALA A 327 14.31 -6.58 -34.51
N THR A 328 15.15 -5.61 -34.14
CA THR A 328 15.18 -4.27 -34.74
C THR A 328 15.65 -4.32 -36.19
N ALA A 329 16.70 -5.09 -36.51
CA ALA A 329 17.15 -5.26 -37.89
C ALA A 329 16.07 -5.93 -38.76
N GLU A 330 15.39 -6.96 -38.23
CA GLU A 330 14.30 -7.62 -38.93
C GLU A 330 13.09 -6.70 -39.15
N ALA A 331 12.77 -5.84 -38.18
CA ALA A 331 11.73 -4.82 -38.34
C ALA A 331 12.02 -3.85 -39.49
N TYR A 332 13.29 -3.45 -39.70
CA TYR A 332 13.68 -2.63 -40.86
C TYR A 332 13.62 -3.39 -42.19
N ARG A 333 13.96 -4.68 -42.23
CA ARG A 333 13.78 -5.52 -43.43
C ARG A 333 12.30 -5.72 -43.77
N GLY A 334 11.46 -5.89 -42.75
CA GLY A 334 10.00 -5.90 -42.89
C GLY A 334 9.48 -4.58 -43.46
N LEU A 335 9.92 -3.44 -42.90
CA LEU A 335 9.56 -2.11 -43.40
C LEU A 335 10.00 -1.91 -44.86
N ARG A 336 11.21 -2.31 -45.24
CA ARG A 336 11.67 -2.29 -46.64
C ARG A 336 10.72 -3.08 -47.54
N THR A 337 10.37 -4.30 -47.17
CA THR A 337 9.47 -5.16 -47.95
C THR A 337 8.11 -4.50 -48.13
N THR A 338 7.54 -3.91 -47.06
CA THR A 338 6.29 -3.14 -47.13
C THR A 338 6.41 -1.96 -48.11
N LEU A 339 7.50 -1.19 -48.05
CA LEU A 339 7.70 -0.05 -48.95
C LEU A 339 7.89 -0.47 -50.41
N GLN A 340 8.61 -1.57 -50.68
CA GLN A 340 8.76 -2.13 -52.02
C GLN A 340 7.43 -2.60 -52.59
N TYR A 341 6.57 -3.21 -51.75
CA TYR A 341 5.22 -3.58 -52.17
C TYR A 341 4.37 -2.34 -52.50
N LEU A 342 4.46 -1.29 -51.67
CA LEU A 342 3.78 -0.03 -51.94
C LEU A 342 4.25 0.63 -53.25
N ALA A 343 5.54 0.52 -53.58
CA ALA A 343 6.12 1.06 -54.81
C ALA A 343 5.55 0.43 -56.10
N LEU A 344 4.89 -0.75 -56.03
CA LEU A 344 4.25 -1.37 -57.19
C LEU A 344 3.03 -0.59 -57.70
N HIS A 345 2.43 0.25 -56.85
CA HIS A 345 1.18 0.93 -57.16
C HIS A 345 1.29 2.46 -57.11
N ARG A 346 2.46 3.01 -56.75
CA ARG A 346 2.71 4.45 -56.64
C ARG A 346 4.21 4.77 -56.79
N PRO A 347 4.56 5.97 -57.26
CA PRO A 347 5.95 6.42 -57.25
C PRO A 347 6.50 6.43 -55.81
N MET A 348 7.74 5.96 -55.65
CA MET A 348 8.44 5.81 -54.36
C MET A 348 9.94 6.12 -54.52
N GLY A 349 10.32 6.96 -55.50
CA GLY A 349 11.70 7.28 -55.79
C GLY A 349 12.32 8.16 -54.70
N VAL A 350 11.63 9.23 -54.32
CA VAL A 350 12.06 10.15 -53.26
C VAL A 350 11.17 10.01 -52.03
N VAL A 351 11.75 9.52 -50.92
CA VAL A 351 11.04 9.25 -49.68
C VAL A 351 11.52 10.18 -48.57
N GLN A 352 10.60 11.02 -48.09
CA GLN A 352 10.83 11.89 -46.94
C GLN A 352 10.56 11.16 -45.63
N ILE A 353 11.45 11.36 -44.65
CA ILE A 353 11.27 10.85 -43.30
C ILE A 353 11.17 12.04 -42.33
N THR A 354 10.03 12.14 -41.64
CA THR A 354 9.77 13.23 -40.71
C THR A 354 8.99 12.75 -39.48
N SER A 355 8.72 13.66 -38.55
CA SER A 355 8.10 13.36 -37.26
C SER A 355 7.50 14.63 -36.63
N ALA A 356 6.77 14.51 -35.53
CA ALA A 356 6.19 15.68 -34.85
C ALA A 356 7.28 16.56 -34.22
N SER A 357 8.18 15.92 -33.49
CA SER A 357 9.10 16.56 -32.54
C SER A 357 10.54 16.01 -32.66
N ALA A 358 11.50 16.68 -32.04
CA ALA A 358 12.90 16.21 -32.04
C ALA A 358 13.05 14.89 -31.26
N HIS A 359 14.08 14.10 -31.58
CA HIS A 359 14.44 12.85 -30.86
C HIS A 359 13.43 11.68 -30.95
N GLU A 360 12.61 11.65 -32.01
CA GLU A 360 11.66 10.55 -32.27
C GLU A 360 12.26 9.39 -33.09
N GLY A 361 13.48 9.55 -33.62
CA GLY A 361 14.21 8.49 -34.32
C GLY A 361 14.38 8.67 -35.83
N LYS A 362 13.95 9.81 -36.41
CA LYS A 362 14.05 10.14 -37.85
C LYS A 362 15.33 9.68 -38.55
N THR A 363 16.47 10.28 -38.21
CA THR A 363 17.77 9.95 -38.81
C THR A 363 18.16 8.50 -38.60
N SER A 364 17.85 7.92 -37.43
CA SER A 364 18.16 6.52 -37.12
C SER A 364 17.33 5.56 -37.98
N THR A 365 16.03 5.80 -38.07
CA THR A 365 15.10 5.02 -38.90
C THR A 365 15.49 5.12 -40.36
N MET A 366 15.81 6.33 -40.85
CA MET A 366 16.32 6.55 -42.20
C MET A 366 17.59 5.74 -42.47
N ALA A 367 18.61 5.86 -41.62
CA ALA A 367 19.90 5.22 -41.86
C ALA A 367 19.80 3.70 -41.84
N ASN A 368 19.05 3.12 -40.88
CA ASN A 368 18.83 1.68 -40.83
C ASN A 368 17.97 1.18 -42.00
N LEU A 369 16.97 1.96 -42.43
CA LEU A 369 16.18 1.63 -43.62
C LEU A 369 17.02 1.69 -44.90
N ALA A 370 17.89 2.70 -45.04
CA ALA A 370 18.82 2.81 -46.16
C ALA A 370 19.74 1.57 -46.25
N ILE A 371 20.25 1.09 -45.12
CA ILE A 371 21.02 -0.16 -45.04
C ILE A 371 20.18 -1.36 -45.47
N ALA A 372 18.94 -1.48 -45.00
CA ALA A 372 18.08 -2.59 -45.40
C ALA A 372 17.83 -2.63 -46.91
N PHE A 373 17.63 -1.47 -47.56
CA PHE A 373 17.53 -1.36 -49.02
C PHE A 373 18.86 -1.70 -49.72
N ALA A 374 19.97 -1.22 -49.17
CA ALA A 374 21.29 -1.45 -49.75
C ALA A 374 21.72 -2.93 -49.67
N GLU A 375 21.39 -3.62 -48.57
CA GLU A 375 21.54 -5.08 -48.39
C GLU A 375 20.73 -5.88 -49.43
N ALA A 376 19.63 -5.32 -49.94
CA ALA A 376 18.86 -5.92 -51.04
C ALA A 376 19.47 -5.68 -52.43
N GLY A 377 20.67 -5.08 -52.50
CA GLY A 377 21.34 -4.76 -53.75
C GLY A 377 20.86 -3.48 -54.42
N MET A 378 19.96 -2.70 -53.79
CA MET A 378 19.46 -1.46 -54.39
C MET A 378 20.44 -0.31 -54.16
N PRO A 379 20.79 0.48 -55.19
CA PRO A 379 21.53 1.71 -55.01
C PRO A 379 20.67 2.77 -54.30
N VAL A 380 21.15 3.27 -53.17
CA VAL A 380 20.44 4.19 -52.28
C VAL A 380 21.21 5.50 -52.17
N ALA A 381 20.52 6.62 -52.32
CA ALA A 381 21.02 7.92 -51.93
C ALA A 381 20.37 8.38 -50.61
N VAL A 382 21.14 9.01 -49.74
CA VAL A 382 20.65 9.66 -48.51
C VAL A 382 21.00 11.14 -48.55
N VAL A 383 20.01 12.02 -48.38
CA VAL A 383 20.21 13.47 -48.37
C VAL A 383 19.89 14.03 -47.00
N GLY A 384 20.85 14.73 -46.41
CA GLY A 384 20.70 15.39 -45.11
C GLY A 384 19.97 16.72 -45.23
N CYS A 385 18.64 16.70 -45.20
CA CYS A 385 17.82 17.91 -45.32
C CYS A 385 17.55 18.62 -43.98
N ASP A 386 17.91 18.04 -42.83
CA ASP A 386 17.91 18.72 -41.53
C ASP A 386 19.16 19.60 -41.39
N LEU A 387 19.10 20.79 -42.00
CA LEU A 387 20.17 21.78 -41.95
C LEU A 387 20.35 22.41 -40.55
N ARG A 388 19.41 22.19 -39.63
CA ARG A 388 19.41 22.79 -38.29
C ARG A 388 20.15 21.91 -37.29
N ARG A 389 19.90 20.60 -37.34
CA ARG A 389 20.55 19.58 -36.49
C ARG A 389 21.02 18.41 -37.35
N PRO A 390 22.02 18.62 -38.22
CA PRO A 390 22.47 17.59 -39.16
C PRO A 390 23.06 16.41 -38.41
N ARG A 391 22.51 15.21 -38.60
CA ARG A 391 23.01 13.96 -38.00
C ARG A 391 23.27 12.84 -39.00
N ALA A 392 22.74 12.91 -40.22
CA ALA A 392 22.87 11.87 -41.23
C ALA A 392 24.34 11.46 -41.50
N HIS A 393 25.23 12.45 -41.59
CA HIS A 393 26.67 12.24 -41.83
C HIS A 393 27.33 11.37 -40.74
N SER A 394 26.96 11.58 -39.47
CA SER A 394 27.51 10.83 -38.34
C SER A 394 27.02 9.38 -38.31
N PHE A 395 25.75 9.13 -38.69
CA PHE A 395 25.21 7.77 -38.79
C PHE A 395 25.87 6.98 -39.94
N LEU A 396 26.04 7.61 -41.10
CA LEU A 396 26.56 6.95 -42.31
C LEU A 396 28.07 7.13 -42.50
N GLN A 397 28.77 7.63 -41.48
CA GLN A 397 30.23 7.73 -41.42
C GLN A 397 30.86 8.48 -42.60
N VAL A 398 30.24 9.60 -43.01
CA VAL A 398 30.78 10.51 -44.05
C VAL A 398 31.13 11.86 -43.45
N ASP A 399 31.97 12.64 -44.13
CA ASP A 399 32.32 13.99 -43.68
C ASP A 399 31.13 14.94 -43.88
N GLY A 400 30.80 15.71 -42.84
CA GLY A 400 29.70 16.68 -42.87
C GLY A 400 30.08 18.09 -43.35
N ALA A 401 31.36 18.36 -43.62
CA ALA A 401 31.87 19.69 -43.94
C ALA A 401 31.34 20.26 -45.26
N ILE A 402 31.17 19.40 -46.27
CA ILE A 402 30.67 19.75 -47.61
C ILE A 402 29.42 18.92 -47.86
N GLY A 403 28.35 19.55 -48.36
CA GLY A 403 27.10 18.85 -48.57
C GLY A 403 26.07 19.64 -49.36
N LEU A 404 24.78 19.35 -49.13
CA LEU A 404 23.63 19.95 -49.80
C LEU A 404 23.72 21.46 -49.87
N THR A 405 24.05 22.12 -48.75
CA THR A 405 24.18 23.58 -48.71
C THR A 405 25.26 24.10 -49.67
N SER A 406 26.44 23.48 -49.68
CA SER A 406 27.55 23.86 -50.56
C SER A 406 27.20 23.66 -52.05
N VAL A 407 26.46 22.61 -52.39
CA VAL A 407 26.04 22.34 -53.77
C VAL A 407 24.99 23.34 -54.24
N LEU A 408 24.00 23.64 -53.39
CA LEU A 408 22.94 24.60 -53.74
C LEU A 408 23.47 26.02 -53.89
N LEU A 409 24.48 26.40 -53.10
CA LEU A 409 25.21 27.66 -53.24
C LEU A 409 26.18 27.68 -54.43
N GLY A 410 26.41 26.54 -55.10
CA GLY A 410 27.31 26.43 -56.25
C GLY A 410 28.79 26.44 -55.89
N GLU A 411 29.14 26.26 -54.62
CA GLU A 411 30.53 26.25 -54.13
C GLU A 411 31.25 24.95 -54.51
N VAL A 412 30.53 23.84 -54.54
CA VAL A 412 31.07 22.51 -54.82
C VAL A 412 30.13 21.74 -55.77
N PRO A 413 30.64 21.04 -56.79
CA PRO A 413 29.82 20.19 -57.65
C PRO A 413 29.23 18.98 -56.90
N LEU A 414 28.08 18.49 -57.37
CA LEU A 414 27.33 17.39 -56.73
C LEU A 414 28.17 16.12 -56.62
N GLU A 415 28.99 15.82 -57.62
CA GLU A 415 29.79 14.59 -57.71
C GLU A 415 30.83 14.51 -56.58
N VAL A 416 31.32 15.67 -56.13
CA VAL A 416 32.28 15.79 -55.02
C VAL A 416 31.57 15.76 -53.68
N ALA A 417 30.41 16.42 -53.57
CA ALA A 417 29.64 16.46 -52.32
C ALA A 417 28.88 15.15 -52.02
N LEU A 418 28.57 14.36 -53.05
CA LEU A 418 27.90 13.07 -52.92
C LEU A 418 28.91 11.96 -52.58
N GLN A 419 29.12 11.76 -51.29
CA GLN A 419 30.15 10.86 -50.76
C GLN A 419 29.68 9.41 -50.72
N GLN A 420 30.60 8.47 -51.00
CA GLN A 420 30.36 7.06 -50.78
C GLN A 420 30.42 6.75 -49.28
N SER A 421 29.40 6.09 -48.74
CA SER A 421 29.41 5.70 -47.33
C SER A 421 30.32 4.49 -47.09
N PRO A 422 31.22 4.52 -46.08
CA PRO A 422 32.00 3.35 -45.67
C PRO A 422 31.15 2.21 -45.11
N VAL A 423 29.93 2.53 -44.68
CA VAL A 423 28.99 1.59 -44.08
C VAL A 423 28.52 0.53 -45.08
N HIS A 424 28.25 0.91 -46.33
CA HIS A 424 27.80 -0.03 -47.36
C HIS A 424 28.08 0.52 -48.77
N PRO A 425 28.57 -0.31 -49.74
CA PRO A 425 28.95 0.14 -51.08
C PRO A 425 27.79 0.67 -51.94
N ASN A 426 26.56 0.24 -51.68
CA ASN A 426 25.37 0.74 -52.39
C ASN A 426 24.78 2.03 -51.80
N ILE A 427 25.39 2.65 -50.79
CA ILE A 427 24.88 3.87 -50.15
C ILE A 427 25.77 5.07 -50.47
N ARG A 428 25.19 6.06 -51.15
CA ARG A 428 25.81 7.39 -51.30
C ARG A 428 25.07 8.41 -50.44
N VAL A 429 25.81 9.37 -49.89
CA VAL A 429 25.29 10.33 -48.92
C VAL A 429 25.65 11.73 -49.36
N LEU A 430 24.63 12.57 -49.50
CA LEU A 430 24.77 14.01 -49.58
C LEU A 430 24.46 14.59 -48.19
N PRO A 431 25.48 14.83 -47.33
CA PRO A 431 25.24 15.38 -46.00
C PRO A 431 24.72 16.83 -46.11
N SER A 432 24.30 17.44 -45.00
CA SER A 432 23.73 18.80 -45.02
C SER A 432 24.71 19.89 -45.44
N GLY A 433 26.00 19.72 -45.12
CA GLY A 433 27.01 20.77 -45.26
C GLY A 433 26.92 21.83 -44.14
N PRO A 434 27.57 22.99 -44.33
CA PRO A 434 27.57 24.06 -43.34
C PRO A 434 26.15 24.60 -43.13
N ARG A 435 25.83 25.06 -41.91
CA ARG A 435 24.48 25.58 -41.61
C ARG A 435 24.28 26.93 -42.33
N PRO A 436 23.31 27.06 -43.25
CA PRO A 436 23.02 28.34 -43.88
C PRO A 436 22.26 29.27 -42.92
N PRO A 437 22.29 30.60 -43.15
CA PRO A 437 21.51 31.55 -42.37
C PRO A 437 19.99 31.31 -42.50
N ASN A 438 19.52 30.98 -43.71
CA ASN A 438 18.09 30.74 -44.01
C ASN A 438 17.86 29.34 -44.61
N PRO A 439 17.77 28.27 -43.79
CA PRO A 439 17.55 26.91 -44.25
C PRO A 439 16.30 26.72 -45.13
N SER A 440 15.16 27.29 -44.71
CA SER A 440 13.87 27.07 -45.37
C SER A 440 13.82 27.67 -46.77
N GLU A 441 14.45 28.84 -46.97
CA GLU A 441 14.54 29.50 -48.27
C GLU A 441 15.37 28.66 -49.25
N LEU A 442 16.53 28.19 -48.80
CA LEU A 442 17.40 27.34 -49.60
C LEU A 442 16.70 26.05 -50.06
N LEU A 443 15.96 25.41 -49.16
CA LEU A 443 15.20 24.19 -49.47
C LEU A 443 13.97 24.45 -50.37
N SER A 444 13.49 25.69 -50.46
CA SER A 444 12.34 26.06 -51.30
C SER A 444 12.68 26.36 -52.75
N LEU A 445 13.97 26.44 -53.09
CA LEU A 445 14.43 26.72 -54.45
C LEU A 445 14.11 25.55 -55.40
N ASP A 446 13.73 25.86 -56.64
CA ASP A 446 13.48 24.84 -57.69
C ASP A 446 14.70 23.96 -57.93
N ARG A 447 15.91 24.55 -57.86
CA ARG A 447 17.19 23.83 -57.97
C ARG A 447 17.34 22.72 -56.93
N THR A 448 16.73 22.85 -55.74
CA THR A 448 16.74 21.80 -54.72
C THR A 448 15.95 20.58 -55.19
N SER A 449 14.78 20.81 -55.79
CA SER A 449 13.96 19.75 -56.37
C SER A 449 14.68 19.07 -57.53
N GLU A 450 15.26 19.85 -58.45
CA GLU A 450 16.02 19.34 -59.59
C GLU A 450 17.21 18.48 -59.14
N LEU A 451 17.97 18.96 -58.14
CA LEU A 451 19.10 18.23 -57.58
C LEU A 451 18.66 16.90 -56.95
N ILE A 452 17.62 16.91 -56.12
CA ILE A 452 17.12 15.69 -55.48
C ILE A 452 16.65 14.67 -56.52
N HIS A 453 15.91 15.12 -57.54
CA HIS A 453 15.44 14.22 -58.60
C HIS A 453 16.57 13.73 -59.51
N SER A 454 17.63 14.50 -59.76
CA SER A 454 18.80 14.01 -60.52
C SER A 454 19.53 12.85 -59.83
N LEU A 455 19.35 12.68 -58.51
CA LEU A 455 19.92 11.52 -57.81
C LEU A 455 19.25 10.21 -58.25
N LEU A 456 18.01 10.26 -58.75
CA LEU A 456 17.30 9.06 -59.23
C LEU A 456 17.91 8.48 -60.52
N ASP A 457 18.71 9.25 -61.26
CA ASP A 457 19.38 8.77 -62.47
C ASP A 457 20.35 7.61 -62.16
N ASN A 458 20.93 7.62 -60.96
CA ASN A 458 21.95 6.64 -60.53
C ASN A 458 21.53 5.85 -59.27
N HIS A 459 20.36 6.12 -58.69
CA HIS A 459 19.88 5.47 -57.47
C HIS A 459 18.43 5.06 -57.62
N SER A 460 18.07 3.89 -57.11
CA SER A 460 16.71 3.39 -57.17
C SER A 460 15.79 4.07 -56.15
N ILE A 461 16.36 4.61 -55.08
CA ILE A 461 15.63 5.32 -54.03
C ILE A 461 16.51 6.39 -53.37
N VAL A 462 15.89 7.52 -53.04
CA VAL A 462 16.50 8.66 -52.36
C VAL A 462 15.74 8.89 -51.04
N PHE A 463 16.43 8.76 -49.91
CA PHE A 463 15.86 9.09 -48.60
C PHE A 463 16.26 10.50 -48.16
N LEU A 464 15.29 11.28 -47.69
CA LEU A 464 15.53 12.61 -47.14
C LEU A 464 15.40 12.61 -45.61
N ASP A 465 16.47 12.98 -44.90
CA ASP A 465 16.43 13.24 -43.46
C ASP A 465 15.85 14.63 -43.22
N CYS A 466 14.57 14.72 -42.83
CA CYS A 466 13.91 16.01 -42.65
C CYS A 466 13.77 16.38 -41.17
N PRO A 467 13.77 17.68 -40.82
CA PRO A 467 13.53 18.10 -39.45
C PRO A 467 12.07 17.79 -39.00
N PRO A 468 11.74 17.93 -37.71
CA PRO A 468 10.37 17.73 -37.23
C PRO A 468 9.39 18.81 -37.74
N VAL A 469 8.13 18.43 -37.95
CA VAL A 469 7.07 19.24 -38.58
C VAL A 469 6.53 20.36 -37.67
N LEU A 470 6.53 20.17 -36.35
CA LEU A 470 5.96 21.14 -35.42
C LEU A 470 6.85 22.38 -35.17
N PRO A 471 8.17 22.25 -34.93
CA PRO A 471 8.99 23.41 -34.62
C PRO A 471 9.39 24.22 -35.86
N VAL A 472 9.44 23.62 -37.05
CA VAL A 472 9.97 24.28 -38.27
C VAL A 472 9.19 23.88 -39.53
N THR A 473 9.28 24.69 -40.58
CA THR A 473 8.55 24.52 -41.84
C THR A 473 9.33 23.77 -42.92
N ASP A 474 10.63 23.54 -42.72
CA ASP A 474 11.55 22.96 -43.72
C ASP A 474 11.01 21.63 -44.32
N SER A 475 10.43 20.76 -43.48
CA SER A 475 9.81 19.49 -43.90
C SER A 475 8.53 19.67 -44.72
N LEU A 476 7.79 20.74 -44.47
CA LEU A 476 6.58 21.07 -45.24
C LEU A 476 6.97 21.60 -46.63
N VAL A 477 8.07 22.33 -46.75
CA VAL A 477 8.60 22.83 -48.03
C VAL A 477 9.03 21.67 -48.91
N LEU A 478 9.77 20.71 -48.35
CA LEU A 478 10.24 19.51 -49.06
C LEU A 478 9.11 18.58 -49.50
N SER A 479 7.89 18.76 -48.97
CA SER A 479 6.72 17.95 -49.36
C SER A 479 6.37 18.07 -50.84
N ARG A 480 6.87 19.10 -51.53
CA ARG A 480 6.62 19.35 -52.96
C ARG A 480 7.53 18.57 -53.91
N CYS A 481 8.65 18.04 -53.42
CA CYS A 481 9.66 17.35 -54.24
C CYS A 481 9.86 15.88 -53.79
N VAL A 482 8.86 15.30 -53.14
CA VAL A 482 8.89 13.93 -52.62
C VAL A 482 7.73 13.14 -53.20
N ASP A 483 7.97 11.86 -53.50
CA ASP A 483 6.93 10.95 -53.97
C ASP A 483 6.12 10.36 -52.81
N ALA A 484 6.78 10.21 -51.67
CA ALA A 484 6.20 9.61 -50.48
C ALA A 484 6.81 10.18 -49.20
N SER A 485 6.01 10.20 -48.13
CA SER A 485 6.45 10.60 -46.80
C SER A 485 6.12 9.55 -45.75
N LEU A 486 7.05 9.32 -44.84
CA LEU A 486 6.92 8.46 -43.67
C LEU A 486 6.95 9.29 -42.41
N PHE A 487 5.92 9.14 -41.58
CA PHE A 487 5.81 9.87 -40.32
C PHE A 487 6.16 8.96 -39.14
N ILE A 488 7.17 9.35 -38.38
CA ILE A 488 7.63 8.60 -37.20
C ILE A 488 6.97 9.16 -35.95
N ALA A 489 6.40 8.28 -35.13
CA ALA A 489 6.00 8.56 -33.76
C ALA A 489 6.82 7.67 -32.81
N LYS A 490 7.20 8.20 -31.66
CA LYS A 490 7.92 7.45 -30.64
C LYS A 490 6.94 6.96 -29.57
N ALA A 491 6.93 5.66 -29.32
CA ALA A 491 6.09 5.03 -28.31
C ALA A 491 6.36 5.61 -26.92
N ASN A 492 5.30 5.80 -26.13
CA ASN A 492 5.33 6.39 -24.79
C ASN A 492 5.94 7.80 -24.70
N SER A 493 6.09 8.51 -25.84
CA SER A 493 6.72 9.84 -25.88
C SER A 493 5.93 10.83 -26.74
N THR A 494 5.57 10.47 -27.97
CA THR A 494 4.82 11.36 -28.87
C THR A 494 3.36 11.38 -28.43
N SER A 495 2.77 12.57 -28.28
CA SER A 495 1.35 12.70 -27.88
C SER A 495 0.38 12.62 -29.07
N LYS A 496 -0.86 12.15 -28.85
CA LYS A 496 -1.91 12.13 -29.87
C LYS A 496 -2.17 13.53 -30.45
N ARG A 497 -2.09 14.57 -29.60
CA ARG A 497 -2.21 15.97 -30.00
C ARG A 497 -1.11 16.41 -30.98
N GLU A 498 0.14 16.05 -30.70
CA GLU A 498 1.26 16.35 -31.59
C GLU A 498 1.14 15.65 -32.94
N VAL A 499 0.71 14.37 -32.95
CA VAL A 499 0.43 13.63 -34.19
C VAL A 499 -0.65 14.33 -35.00
N LYS A 500 -1.80 14.64 -34.37
CA LYS A 500 -2.93 15.29 -35.04
C LYS A 500 -2.53 16.64 -35.65
N ARG A 501 -1.81 17.48 -34.89
CA ARG A 501 -1.35 18.79 -35.36
C ARG A 501 -0.31 18.68 -36.49
N SER A 502 0.56 17.68 -36.44
CA SER A 502 1.54 17.42 -37.51
C SER A 502 0.84 16.98 -38.79
N LEU A 503 -0.15 16.08 -38.66
CA LEU A 503 -0.95 15.63 -39.79
C LEU A 503 -1.73 16.79 -40.43
N GLU A 504 -2.37 17.65 -39.63
CA GLU A 504 -3.06 18.85 -40.13
C GLU A 504 -2.13 19.73 -40.99
N ARG A 505 -0.87 19.92 -40.57
CA ARG A 505 0.13 20.69 -41.34
C ARG A 505 0.57 19.97 -42.62
N LEU A 506 0.81 18.66 -42.55
CA LEU A 506 1.20 17.87 -43.72
C LEU A 506 0.06 17.84 -44.77
N THR A 507 -1.19 17.71 -44.32
CA THR A 507 -2.37 17.77 -45.21
C THR A 507 -2.53 19.16 -45.83
N GLN A 508 -2.27 20.25 -45.11
CA GLN A 508 -2.35 21.61 -45.64
C GLN A 508 -1.42 21.86 -46.85
N VAL A 509 -0.30 21.15 -46.94
CA VAL A 509 0.66 21.26 -48.06
C VAL A 509 0.55 20.12 -49.06
N ASN A 510 -0.53 19.31 -48.99
CA ASN A 510 -0.74 18.11 -49.81
C ASN A 510 0.45 17.14 -49.79
N ASN A 511 1.08 16.96 -48.61
CA ASN A 511 2.18 16.01 -48.46
C ASN A 511 1.70 14.57 -48.76
N PRO A 512 2.44 13.77 -49.55
CA PRO A 512 2.09 12.39 -49.89
C PRO A 512 2.43 11.43 -48.73
N LEU A 513 1.76 11.59 -47.59
CA LEU A 513 1.96 10.74 -46.42
C LEU A 513 1.44 9.32 -46.68
N VAL A 514 2.36 8.36 -46.85
CA VAL A 514 2.01 6.98 -47.23
C VAL A 514 1.78 6.06 -46.05
N GLY A 515 2.29 6.41 -44.88
CA GLY A 515 2.15 5.61 -43.67
C GLY A 515 2.97 6.12 -42.49
N THR A 516 2.77 5.50 -41.33
CA THR A 516 3.44 5.85 -40.08
C THR A 516 4.33 4.74 -39.55
N ILE A 517 5.32 5.10 -38.73
CA ILE A 517 6.23 4.17 -38.07
C ILE A 517 6.18 4.44 -36.57
N LEU A 518 5.92 3.40 -35.77
CA LEU A 518 5.98 3.51 -34.32
C LEU A 518 7.33 3.00 -33.82
N ASN A 519 8.16 3.92 -33.34
CA ASN A 519 9.53 3.65 -32.91
C ASN A 519 9.65 3.51 -31.37
N GLY A 520 10.54 2.63 -30.91
CA GLY A 520 10.82 2.42 -29.50
C GLY A 520 9.74 1.64 -28.77
N VAL A 521 9.08 0.69 -29.46
CA VAL A 521 8.12 -0.21 -28.80
C VAL A 521 8.87 -1.24 -27.96
N ASP A 522 8.33 -1.58 -26.78
CA ASP A 522 8.90 -2.64 -25.94
C ASP A 522 8.90 -3.97 -26.70
N ALA A 523 9.97 -4.77 -26.63
CA ALA A 523 10.08 -6.00 -27.42
C ALA A 523 8.90 -6.97 -27.22
N GLU A 524 8.43 -7.16 -25.97
CA GLU A 524 7.24 -7.96 -25.68
C GLU A 524 5.95 -7.36 -26.27
N GLY A 525 5.84 -6.02 -26.27
CA GLY A 525 4.72 -5.29 -26.86
C GLY A 525 4.75 -5.28 -28.38
N ALA A 526 5.94 -5.26 -28.99
CA ALA A 526 6.16 -5.34 -30.42
C ALA A 526 5.70 -6.70 -30.96
N TYR A 527 6.16 -7.80 -30.34
CA TYR A 527 5.74 -9.15 -30.71
C TYR A 527 4.25 -9.39 -30.40
N GLY A 528 3.76 -8.98 -29.23
CA GLY A 528 2.35 -9.12 -28.86
C GLY A 528 1.40 -8.35 -29.79
N SER A 529 1.76 -7.12 -30.15
CA SER A 529 0.96 -6.28 -31.06
C SER A 529 1.03 -6.78 -32.51
N LEU A 530 2.18 -7.32 -32.95
CA LEU A 530 2.30 -7.95 -34.27
C LEU A 530 1.40 -9.20 -34.35
N TYR A 531 1.35 -10.03 -33.30
CA TYR A 531 0.48 -11.20 -33.22
C TYR A 531 -1.02 -10.85 -33.18
N ASP A 532 -1.42 -9.83 -32.40
CA ASP A 532 -2.81 -9.35 -32.36
C ASP A 532 -3.21 -8.71 -33.70
N TYR A 533 -2.30 -8.02 -34.40
CA TYR A 533 -2.56 -7.39 -35.71
C TYR A 533 -2.74 -8.42 -36.84
N TYR A 534 -2.03 -9.55 -36.80
CA TYR A 534 -2.21 -10.65 -37.76
C TYR A 534 -3.38 -11.62 -37.41
N GLY A 535 -4.15 -11.35 -36.36
CA GLY A 535 -5.41 -12.07 -36.10
C GLY A 535 -5.27 -13.54 -35.70
N TYR A 536 -4.15 -13.95 -35.10
CA TYR A 536 -4.02 -15.31 -34.54
C TYR A 536 -4.79 -15.39 -33.20
N SER A 537 -5.76 -16.32 -33.13
CA SER A 537 -6.66 -16.47 -31.97
C SER A 537 -5.92 -16.80 -30.66
N LYS A 538 -6.53 -16.37 -29.53
CA LYS A 538 -6.01 -16.50 -28.15
C LYS A 538 -5.66 -17.92 -27.68
N GLU A 539 -5.96 -18.98 -28.43
CA GLU A 539 -5.74 -20.38 -28.02
C GLU A 539 -4.27 -20.81 -28.03
N THR A 540 -3.39 -20.14 -28.78
CA THR A 540 -1.96 -20.50 -28.84
C THR A 540 -1.11 -19.84 -27.75
N ARG A 541 -1.69 -18.89 -26.98
CA ARG A 541 -0.98 -18.12 -25.95
C ARG A 541 -0.46 -18.97 -24.77
N SER A 542 -0.95 -20.20 -24.59
CA SER A 542 -0.51 -21.09 -23.51
C SER A 542 0.59 -22.10 -23.88
N ARG A 543 0.90 -22.32 -25.17
CA ARG A 543 1.86 -23.37 -25.58
C ARG A 543 3.26 -22.89 -25.93
N PHE A 544 3.46 -21.61 -26.21
CA PHE A 544 4.75 -21.09 -26.70
C PHE A 544 5.21 -19.83 -25.97
N LEU A 545 5.37 -19.91 -24.65
CA LEU A 545 6.30 -19.03 -23.94
C LEU A 545 7.71 -19.66 -24.03
N PRO A 546 8.68 -19.08 -24.74
CA PRO A 546 10.06 -19.50 -24.61
C PRO A 546 10.61 -18.98 -23.27
N LYS A 547 10.50 -19.79 -22.22
CA LYS A 547 11.38 -19.68 -21.05
C LYS A 547 12.79 -20.08 -21.51
N LEU A 548 13.56 -19.21 -22.16
CA LEU A 548 14.99 -19.44 -22.44
C LEU A 548 15.67 -18.17 -22.99
N PHE A 549 15.84 -17.15 -22.15
CA PHE A 549 16.95 -16.18 -22.29
C PHE A 549 17.47 -15.80 -20.91
N LYS A 550 18.02 -16.81 -20.24
CA LYS A 550 18.98 -16.70 -19.14
C LYS A 550 19.66 -18.07 -19.00
N ARG A 551 20.55 -18.39 -19.94
CA ARG A 551 21.56 -19.41 -19.73
C ARG A 551 22.85 -18.95 -20.40
N SER A 552 23.87 -18.86 -19.56
CA SER A 552 25.28 -18.68 -19.90
C SER A 552 25.67 -19.52 -21.11
N VAL A 553 26.48 -18.91 -21.98
CA VAL A 553 27.20 -19.58 -23.07
C VAL A 553 27.81 -20.88 -22.53
N PRO A 554 27.47 -22.07 -23.07
CA PRO A 554 28.21 -23.28 -22.79
C PRO A 554 29.51 -23.28 -23.60
N ASP A 555 30.61 -23.61 -22.93
CA ASP A 555 31.91 -23.86 -23.55
C ASP A 555 31.79 -24.87 -24.69
N ILE A 556 32.33 -24.50 -25.86
CA ILE A 556 32.42 -25.38 -27.03
C ILE A 556 33.56 -26.39 -26.75
N PRO A 557 33.30 -27.71 -26.74
CA PRO A 557 34.37 -28.69 -26.65
C PRO A 557 35.23 -28.63 -27.92
N LYS A 558 36.56 -28.62 -27.75
CA LYS A 558 37.52 -28.79 -28.85
C LYS A 558 37.20 -30.10 -29.57
N LEU A 559 36.97 -30.03 -30.89
CA LEU A 559 36.97 -31.21 -31.74
C LEU A 559 38.42 -31.67 -31.90
N ASP A 560 38.82 -32.66 -31.11
CA ASP A 560 40.00 -33.47 -31.40
C ASP A 560 39.72 -34.37 -32.61
N GLN A 561 40.76 -34.49 -33.42
CA GLN A 561 40.80 -35.14 -34.72
C GLN A 561 40.40 -36.62 -34.62
N ALA A 562 39.32 -37.00 -35.31
CA ALA A 562 39.00 -38.38 -35.56
C ALA A 562 39.96 -38.95 -36.62
N VAL A 563 40.79 -39.88 -36.17
CA VAL A 563 41.75 -40.67 -36.94
C VAL A 563 41.01 -41.59 -37.93
N LEU A 564 41.39 -41.50 -39.21
CA LEU A 564 41.11 -42.51 -40.24
C LEU A 564 42.06 -43.71 -40.04
N PRO A 565 41.62 -44.97 -40.21
CA PRO A 565 42.49 -46.13 -40.03
C PRO A 565 43.26 -46.46 -41.31
N GLY A 566 44.56 -46.72 -41.15
CA GLY A 566 45.33 -47.61 -42.02
C GLY A 566 46.33 -46.94 -42.97
N MET A 567 47.61 -46.94 -42.60
CA MET A 567 48.70 -47.44 -43.44
C MET A 567 50.02 -47.43 -42.65
N GLU A 568 50.53 -48.64 -42.47
CA GLU A 568 51.90 -49.13 -42.33
C GLU A 568 53.03 -48.24 -41.78
N SER A 569 53.73 -48.87 -40.83
CA SER A 569 55.02 -48.56 -40.25
C SER A 569 56.16 -48.45 -41.26
N ASP A 570 57.05 -47.49 -41.06
CA ASP A 570 58.48 -47.78 -41.16
C ASP A 570 59.28 -46.97 -40.13
N GLY A 571 60.30 -47.62 -39.58
CA GLY A 571 60.90 -47.29 -38.28
C GLY A 571 62.03 -46.28 -38.31
N SER A 572 62.41 -45.83 -37.11
CA SER A 572 63.79 -45.86 -36.59
C SER A 572 63.87 -45.15 -35.23
N THR A 573 63.98 -46.00 -34.21
CA THR A 573 64.68 -45.85 -32.93
C THR A 573 66.05 -45.12 -33.01
N PRO A 574 66.77 -44.82 -31.90
CA PRO A 574 66.36 -44.69 -30.47
C PRO A 574 67.17 -43.70 -29.58
N VAL A 575 66.67 -43.48 -28.35
CA VAL A 575 67.35 -43.63 -27.03
C VAL A 575 68.37 -42.60 -26.49
N ASP A 576 68.33 -42.55 -25.15
CA ASP A 576 69.29 -42.10 -24.13
C ASP A 576 69.33 -40.63 -23.70
N SER A 577 69.63 -40.29 -22.45
CA SER A 577 69.30 -40.78 -21.10
C SER A 577 70.10 -39.91 -20.12
N PHE A 578 69.61 -39.77 -18.89
CA PHE A 578 70.29 -39.43 -17.61
C PHE A 578 71.48 -38.45 -17.56
N GLY A 579 71.40 -37.51 -16.59
CA GLY A 579 72.59 -36.84 -16.06
C GLY A 579 72.28 -35.71 -15.07
N ASN A 580 72.29 -36.05 -13.79
CA ASN A 580 72.17 -35.17 -12.62
C ASN A 580 73.57 -34.69 -12.17
N ASP A 581 73.60 -33.82 -11.15
CA ASP A 581 74.73 -33.37 -10.29
C ASP A 581 75.22 -31.94 -10.59
N GLN A 582 75.03 -30.94 -9.73
CA GLN A 582 75.39 -30.71 -8.30
C GLN A 582 76.55 -29.70 -8.18
N ASN A 583 76.28 -28.68 -7.37
CA ASN A 583 77.12 -28.09 -6.31
C ASN A 583 77.90 -26.76 -6.49
N ASP A 584 77.86 -26.05 -5.34
CA ASP A 584 78.71 -24.96 -4.82
C ASP A 584 78.52 -23.56 -5.43
N GLY A 585 78.43 -22.45 -4.68
CA GLY A 585 78.71 -22.16 -3.28
C GLY A 585 79.36 -20.76 -3.18
N ASP A 586 78.85 -19.93 -2.26
CA ASP A 586 79.41 -18.68 -1.69
C ASP A 586 79.33 -17.30 -2.39
N GLN A 587 78.44 -16.48 -1.80
CA GLN A 587 78.60 -15.13 -1.19
C GLN A 587 79.55 -14.07 -1.79
N VAL A 588 79.08 -12.81 -1.87
CA VAL A 588 79.54 -11.66 -1.03
C VAL A 588 78.81 -10.33 -1.39
N SER A 589 78.36 -9.63 -0.33
CA SER A 589 78.13 -8.18 -0.10
C SER A 589 77.04 -7.35 -0.84
N GLY A 590 75.99 -6.98 -0.10
CA GLY A 590 75.85 -5.63 0.51
C GLY A 590 75.09 -4.51 -0.26
N PRO A 591 74.48 -3.52 0.44
CA PRO A 591 73.10 -3.07 0.15
C PRO A 591 72.83 -1.54 -0.01
N ALA A 592 71.71 -1.22 -0.70
CA ALA A 592 70.68 -0.18 -0.40
C ALA A 592 71.04 1.35 -0.40
N PRO A 593 70.11 2.33 -0.16
CA PRO A 593 68.76 2.60 -0.71
C PRO A 593 68.43 4.13 -0.94
N LEU A 594 67.13 4.44 -1.14
CA LEU A 594 66.34 5.68 -0.90
C LEU A 594 66.18 6.62 -2.12
N SER A 595 64.99 6.86 -2.70
CA SER A 595 63.66 7.30 -2.22
C SER A 595 63.57 8.77 -1.79
N SER A 596 62.68 9.52 -2.46
CA SER A 596 61.62 10.35 -1.88
C SER A 596 60.57 10.60 -2.96
#